data_AF-A0A662UVD5-F1
#
_entry.id   AF-A0A662UVD5-F1
#
_cell.length_a   1.000
_cell.length_b   1.000
_cell.length_c   1.000
_cell.angle_alpha   90.00
_cell.angle_beta   90.00
_cell.angle_gamma   90.00
#
_symmetry.space_group_name_H-M   'P 1'
#
loop_
_entity.id
_entity.type
_entity.pdbx_description
1 polymer ?
#
loop_
_entity_poly.entity_id
_entity_poly.type
_entity_poly.pdbx_seq_one_letter_code
_entity_poly.pdbx_strand_id
1 'polypeptide(L)'
;MYSMDDRIDLDLETKDNLLKILDGIRETRAHILSKYGVTSKEELLLFISKSKVLYWDASIDLLRLDILGEMEKSILETLEKSEGHSLLNGISGFMKRFNLFKRTSVKEAMT
;
A
#
# COMPACT_ATOMS: atom_id res chain seq x y z
N MET A 1 28.46 -4.91 32.02
CA MET A 1 27.74 -4.06 31.03
C MET A 1 27.41 -4.95 29.85
N TYR A 2 26.18 -5.44 29.77
CA TYR A 2 25.72 -6.16 28.58
C TYR A 2 25.24 -5.10 27.59
N SER A 3 26.03 -4.87 26.54
CA SER A 3 25.56 -4.18 25.34
C SER A 3 24.75 -5.20 24.55
N MET A 4 23.45 -5.32 24.86
CA MET A 4 22.53 -6.04 23.99
C MET A 4 22.34 -5.18 22.75
N ASP A 5 23.03 -5.58 21.69
CA ASP A 5 22.77 -5.19 20.32
C ASP A 5 21.32 -5.61 20.02
N ASP A 6 20.37 -4.68 20.15
CA ASP A 6 18.94 -4.85 19.87
C ASP A 6 18.70 -4.96 18.34
N ARG A 7 19.36 -5.93 17.70
CA ARG A 7 19.12 -6.30 16.31
C ARG A 7 17.97 -7.29 16.31
N ILE A 8 16.76 -6.78 16.15
CA ILE A 8 15.62 -7.61 15.77
C ILE A 8 15.78 -7.85 14.27
N ASP A 9 16.49 -8.92 13.91
CA ASP A 9 16.49 -9.41 12.53
C ASP A 9 15.06 -9.83 12.18
N LEU A 10 14.53 -9.28 11.09
CA LEU A 10 13.25 -9.73 10.54
C LEU A 10 13.43 -11.16 10.06
N ASP A 11 12.61 -12.08 10.55
CA ASP A 11 12.70 -13.47 10.11
C ASP A 11 12.48 -13.54 8.58
N LEU A 12 13.14 -14.51 7.93
CA LEU A 12 13.14 -14.65 6.48
C LEU A 12 11.72 -14.84 5.91
N GLU A 13 10.84 -15.51 6.65
CA GLU A 13 9.44 -15.75 6.26
C GLU A 13 8.65 -14.43 6.28
N THR A 14 8.87 -13.56 7.27
CA THR A 14 8.28 -12.23 7.34
C THR A 14 8.79 -11.33 6.23
N LYS A 15 10.08 -11.39 5.86
CA LYS A 15 10.62 -10.66 4.71
C LYS A 15 9.96 -11.08 3.40
N ASP A 16 9.87 -12.39 3.15
CA ASP A 16 9.21 -12.94 1.96
C ASP A 16 7.73 -12.59 1.90
N ASN A 17 7.04 -12.60 3.04
CA ASN A 17 5.64 -12.20 3.11
C ASN A 17 5.45 -10.71 2.79
N LEU A 18 6.33 -9.84 3.29
CA LEU A 18 6.28 -8.40 2.97
C LEU A 18 6.53 -8.15 1.47
N LEU A 19 7.45 -8.88 0.84
CA LEU A 19 7.69 -8.78 -0.60
C LEU A 19 6.47 -9.21 -1.42
N LYS A 20 5.82 -10.32 -1.05
CA LYS A 20 4.57 -10.76 -1.70
C LYS A 20 3.46 -9.72 -1.60
N ILE A 21 3.32 -9.09 -0.42
CA ILE A 21 2.34 -8.02 -0.22
C ILE A 21 2.69 -6.80 -1.08
N LEU A 22 3.97 -6.43 -1.16
CA LEU A 22 4.44 -5.33 -1.98
C LEU A 22 4.12 -5.55 -3.48
N ASP A 23 4.35 -6.77 -3.97
CA ASP A 23 4.01 -7.13 -5.35
C ASP A 23 2.49 -7.04 -5.59
N GLY A 24 1.67 -7.54 -4.67
CA GLY A 24 0.21 -7.41 -4.75
C GLY A 24 -0.28 -5.97 -4.73
N ILE A 25 0.36 -5.08 -3.97
CA ILE A 25 0.07 -3.63 -3.98
C ILE A 25 0.38 -3.03 -5.35
N ARG A 26 1.55 -3.34 -5.92
CA ARG A 26 1.98 -2.84 -7.23
C ARG A 26 1.08 -3.32 -8.35
N GLU A 27 0.68 -4.58 -8.32
CA GLU A 27 -0.26 -5.17 -9.27
C GLU A 27 -1.64 -4.49 -9.17
N THR A 28 -2.15 -4.30 -7.96
CA THR A 28 -3.44 -3.61 -7.73
C THR A 28 -3.39 -2.16 -8.25
N ARG A 29 -2.29 -1.44 -7.99
CA ARG A 29 -2.09 -0.08 -8.51
C ARG A 29 -2.10 -0.07 -10.04
N ALA A 30 -1.36 -0.98 -10.68
CA ALA A 30 -1.32 -1.08 -12.14
C ALA A 30 -2.72 -1.39 -12.71
N HIS A 31 -3.46 -2.29 -12.07
CA HIS A 31 -4.83 -2.62 -12.47
C HIS A 31 -5.75 -1.40 -12.42
N ILE A 32 -5.76 -0.66 -11.30
CA ILE A 32 -6.57 0.56 -11.14
C ILE A 32 -6.23 1.58 -12.24
N LEU A 33 -4.94 1.84 -12.48
CA LEU A 33 -4.51 2.82 -13.49
C LEU A 33 -4.89 2.36 -14.92
N SER A 34 -4.78 1.06 -15.20
CA SER A 34 -5.15 0.50 -16.50
C SER A 34 -6.64 0.65 -16.85
N LYS A 35 -7.54 0.62 -15.84
CA LYS A 35 -8.98 0.86 -16.01
C LYS A 35 -9.28 2.21 -16.69
N TYR A 36 -8.42 3.20 -16.48
CA TYR A 36 -8.57 4.55 -17.03
C TYR A 36 -7.62 4.84 -18.20
N GLY A 37 -6.82 3.86 -18.62
CA GLY A 37 -5.83 4.03 -19.69
C GLY A 37 -4.69 4.99 -19.32
N VAL A 38 -4.37 5.10 -18.02
CA VAL A 38 -3.31 5.97 -17.51
C VAL A 38 -2.20 5.14 -16.87
N THR A 39 -1.04 5.77 -16.66
CA THR A 39 0.17 5.13 -16.11
C THR A 39 0.54 5.66 -14.72
N SER A 40 -0.06 6.77 -14.29
CA SER A 40 0.21 7.41 -13.01
C SER A 40 -1.03 8.00 -12.34
N LYS A 41 -0.95 8.24 -11.03
CA LYS A 41 -2.01 8.88 -10.26
C LYS A 41 -2.24 10.32 -10.74
N GLU A 42 -1.17 11.01 -11.11
CA GLU A 42 -1.17 12.37 -11.64
C GLU A 42 -1.92 12.43 -12.98
N GLU A 43 -1.71 11.44 -13.86
CA GLU A 43 -2.48 11.32 -15.10
C GLU A 43 -3.96 11.06 -14.85
N LEU A 44 -4.31 10.23 -13.85
CA LEU A 44 -5.70 10.01 -13.45
C LEU A 44 -6.36 11.30 -12.94
N LEU A 45 -5.67 12.07 -12.10
CA LEU A 45 -6.14 13.37 -11.64
C LEU A 45 -6.39 14.34 -12.81
N LEU A 46 -5.45 14.39 -13.76
CA LEU A 46 -5.60 15.20 -14.95
C LEU A 46 -6.80 14.74 -15.81
N PHE A 47 -6.96 13.44 -15.99
CA PHE A 47 -8.09 12.85 -16.72
C PHE A 47 -9.44 13.25 -16.10
N ILE A 48 -9.59 13.13 -14.78
CA ILE A 48 -10.81 13.51 -14.07
C ILE A 48 -11.07 15.02 -14.19
N SER A 49 -10.04 15.85 -14.02
CA SER A 49 -10.20 17.31 -14.11
C SER A 49 -10.65 17.78 -15.49
N LYS A 50 -10.23 17.09 -16.56
CA LYS A 50 -10.63 17.38 -17.94
C LYS A 50 -12.03 16.89 -18.29
N SER A 51 -12.51 15.83 -17.63
CA SER A 51 -13.78 15.17 -17.97
C SER A 51 -15.04 15.97 -17.58
N LYS A 52 -14.93 17.04 -16.77
CA LYS A 52 -16.05 17.87 -16.22
C LYS A 52 -17.15 17.09 -15.46
N VAL A 53 -17.13 15.77 -15.46
CA VAL A 53 -18.04 14.88 -14.73
C VAL A 53 -17.22 14.06 -13.75
N LEU A 54 -17.51 14.20 -12.46
CA LEU A 54 -16.95 13.38 -11.40
C LEU A 54 -17.51 11.96 -11.52
N TYR A 55 -16.73 11.03 -12.05
CA TYR A 55 -17.00 9.61 -11.88
C TYR A 55 -16.67 9.27 -10.43
N TRP A 56 -17.72 9.02 -9.62
CA TRP A 56 -17.61 8.61 -8.22
C TRP A 56 -16.58 7.46 -8.06
N ASP A 57 -16.60 6.51 -9.00
CA ASP A 57 -15.65 5.40 -9.10
C ASP A 57 -14.19 5.85 -9.23
N ALA A 58 -13.91 6.88 -10.04
CA ALA A 58 -12.55 7.40 -10.23
C ALA A 58 -12.04 8.11 -8.97
N SER A 59 -12.94 8.71 -8.20
CA SER A 59 -12.61 9.34 -6.91
C SER A 59 -12.32 8.30 -5.83
N ILE A 60 -13.07 7.20 -5.81
CA ILE A 60 -12.78 6.04 -4.95
C ILE A 60 -11.44 5.41 -5.32
N ASP A 61 -11.18 5.22 -6.62
CA ASP A 61 -9.94 4.65 -7.10
C ASP A 61 -8.73 5.55 -6.81
N LEU A 62 -8.88 6.88 -6.85
CA LEU A 62 -7.85 7.82 -6.37
C LEU A 62 -7.53 7.63 -4.89
N LEU A 63 -8.56 7.52 -4.03
CA LEU A 63 -8.36 7.26 -2.60
C LEU A 63 -7.65 5.92 -2.36
N ARG A 64 -7.96 4.90 -3.17
CA ARG A 64 -7.28 3.60 -3.12
C ARG A 64 -5.81 3.73 -3.49
N LEU A 65 -5.49 4.48 -4.54
CA LEU A 65 -4.11 4.73 -4.95
C LEU A 65 -3.30 5.41 -3.84
N ASP A 66 -3.92 6.34 -3.09
CA ASP A 66 -3.29 6.96 -1.91
C ASP A 66 -2.99 5.95 -0.81
N ILE A 67 -3.96 5.11 -0.45
CA ILE A 67 -3.78 4.08 0.58
C ILE A 67 -2.69 3.08 0.15
N LEU A 68 -2.70 2.65 -1.10
CA LEU A 68 -1.70 1.74 -1.66
C LEU A 68 -0.29 2.36 -1.65
N GLY A 69 -0.16 3.66 -1.97
CA GLY A 69 1.11 4.37 -1.89
C GLY A 69 1.68 4.44 -0.47
N GLU A 70 0.85 4.76 0.52
CA GLU A 70 1.24 4.76 1.93
C GLU A 70 1.59 3.36 2.45
N MET A 71 0.87 2.33 1.97
CA MET A 71 1.17 0.93 2.30
C MET A 71 2.49 0.47 1.69
N GLU A 72 2.75 0.75 0.40
CA GLU A 72 4.03 0.46 -0.25
C GLU A 72 5.18 1.13 0.51
N LYS A 73 5.06 2.43 0.81
CA LYS A 73 6.06 3.15 1.59
C LYS A 73 6.31 2.51 2.96
N SER A 74 5.24 2.18 3.69
CA SER A 74 5.34 1.55 5.01
C SER A 74 6.04 0.18 4.96
N ILE A 75 5.80 -0.62 3.91
CA ILE A 75 6.46 -1.92 3.73
C ILE A 75 7.93 -1.73 3.38
N LEU A 76 8.24 -0.83 2.44
CA LEU A 76 9.61 -0.52 2.05
C LEU A 76 10.43 -0.03 3.24
N GLU A 77 9.88 0.90 4.04
CA GLU A 77 10.54 1.34 5.28
C GLU A 77 10.75 0.19 6.28
N THR A 78 9.83 -0.77 6.35
CA THR A 78 9.96 -1.93 7.25
C THR A 78 11.05 -2.88 6.76
N LEU A 79 11.14 -3.09 5.44
CA LEU A 79 12.20 -3.87 4.80
C LEU A 79 13.57 -3.19 4.97
N GLU A 80 13.67 -1.88 4.77
CA GLU A 80 14.90 -1.12 4.98
C GLU A 80 15.33 -1.11 6.46
N LYS A 81 14.40 -0.89 7.40
CA LYS A 81 14.69 -0.91 8.85
C LYS A 81 15.02 -2.31 9.37
N SER A 82 14.53 -3.37 8.73
CA SER A 82 14.94 -4.73 9.05
C SER A 82 16.42 -5.00 8.77
N GLU A 83 17.02 -4.24 7.87
CA GLU A 83 18.46 -4.28 7.59
C GLU A 83 19.26 -3.36 8.54
N GLY A 84 18.61 -2.64 9.48
CA GLY A 84 19.24 -1.56 10.26
C GLY A 84 18.68 -1.17 11.64
N HIS A 85 17.86 -1.98 12.32
CA HIS A 85 17.27 -1.82 13.69
C HIS A 85 15.75 -1.52 13.80
N SER A 86 15.16 -2.13 14.84
CA SER A 86 13.88 -1.93 15.55
C SER A 86 12.57 -1.79 14.74
N LEU A 87 11.82 -2.90 14.69
CA LEU A 87 10.62 -3.16 13.86
C LEU A 87 9.27 -2.90 14.54
N LEU A 88 9.24 -2.55 15.81
CA LEU A 88 8.02 -2.69 16.62
C LEU A 88 6.93 -1.63 16.37
N ASN A 89 7.26 -0.50 15.75
CA ASN A 89 6.29 0.60 15.54
C ASN A 89 5.62 0.63 14.14
N GLY A 90 6.15 -0.08 13.13
CA GLY A 90 5.61 -0.04 11.75
C GLY A 90 4.42 -0.97 11.51
N ILE A 91 4.46 -2.18 12.10
CA ILE A 91 3.55 -3.28 11.78
C ILE A 91 2.12 -3.03 12.30
N SER A 92 1.98 -2.38 13.46
CA SER A 92 0.68 -2.05 14.06
C SER A 92 -0.14 -1.06 13.20
N GLY A 93 0.54 -0.07 12.61
CA GLY A 93 -0.08 0.89 11.69
C GLY A 93 -0.47 0.24 10.35
N PHE A 94 0.37 -0.65 9.84
CA PHE A 94 0.12 -1.42 8.63
C PHE A 94 -1.13 -2.30 8.76
N MET A 95 -1.28 -3.07 9.84
CA MET A 95 -2.43 -3.97 10.03
C MET A 95 -3.77 -3.22 10.15
N LYS A 96 -3.78 -2.01 10.72
CA LYS A 96 -4.99 -1.17 10.74
C LYS A 96 -5.40 -0.69 9.35
N ARG A 97 -4.44 -0.25 8.53
CA ARG A 97 -4.68 0.21 7.15
C ARG A 97 -5.09 -0.94 6.23
N PHE A 98 -4.44 -2.10 6.35
CA PHE A 98 -4.79 -3.29 5.58
C PHE A 98 -6.22 -3.77 5.87
N ASN A 99 -6.64 -3.79 7.14
CA ASN A 99 -8.01 -4.15 7.51
C ASN A 99 -9.05 -3.14 6.98
N LEU A 100 -8.69 -1.85 6.88
CA LEU A 100 -9.55 -0.84 6.29
C LEU A 100 -9.72 -1.07 4.77
N PHE A 101 -8.62 -1.34 4.06
CA PHE A 101 -8.63 -1.66 2.63
C PHE A 101 -9.44 -2.93 2.31
N LYS A 102 -9.31 -3.97 3.13
CA LYS A 102 -10.07 -5.21 2.97
C LYS A 102 -11.58 -4.97 3.16
N ARG A 103 -11.97 -4.14 4.13
CA ARG A 103 -13.38 -3.80 4.37
C ARG A 103 -14.01 -3.00 3.24
N THR A 104 -13.27 -2.08 2.62
CA THR A 104 -13.76 -1.32 1.46
C THR A 104 -13.84 -2.18 0.20
N SER A 105 -12.87 -3.08 -0.02
CA SER A 105 -12.90 -4.00 -1.18
C SER A 105 -14.03 -5.03 -1.11
N VAL A 106 -14.34 -5.57 0.08
CA VAL A 106 -15.43 -6.56 0.25
C VAL A 106 -16.82 -5.92 0.06
N LYS A 107 -17.00 -4.64 0.40
CA LYS A 107 -18.27 -3.95 0.21
C LYS A 107 -18.64 -3.74 -1.26
N GLU A 108 -17.67 -3.62 -2.15
CA GLU A 108 -17.92 -3.48 -3.59
C GLU A 108 -18.19 -4.80 -4.30
N ALA A 109 -17.72 -5.94 -3.76
CA ALA A 109 -17.95 -7.25 -4.36
C ALA A 109 -19.35 -7.85 -4.08
N MET A 110 -20.18 -7.18 -3.28
CA MET A 110 -21.53 -7.64 -2.87
C MET A 110 -22.69 -6.80 -3.46
N THR A 111 -22.40 -5.85 -4.34
CA THR A 111 -23.39 -5.02 -5.08
C THR A 111 -23.29 -5.28 -6.57
#